data_AF-B4WTZ0-F1
#
_entry.id   AF-B4WTZ0-F1
#
_cell.length_a   1.000
_cell.length_b   1.000
_cell.length_c   1.000
_cell.angle_alpha   90.00
_cell.angle_beta   90.00
_cell.angle_gamma   90.00
#
_symmetry.space_group_name_H-M   'P 1'
#
loop_
_entity.id
_entity.type
_entity.pdbx_description
1 polymer ?
#
loop_
_entity_poly.entity_id
_entity_poly.type
_entity_poly.pdbx_seq_one_letter_code
_entity_poly.pdbx_strand_id
1 'polypeptide(L)'
;MRRLALLVCRYYLVDVLFPEAKEVQVILDNRDPHTVAALYRTFEPDEALHILNRLRFNYTPKHARGLNMVEFECSILSRQCLSPRIPEFEQLTQ
;
A
#
# COMPACT_ATOMS: atom_id res chain seq x y z
N MET A 1 -14.59 3.13 6.26
CA MET A 1 -13.24 3.71 6.46
C MET A 1 -12.12 3.04 5.66
N ARG A 2 -12.06 1.71 5.46
CA ARG A 2 -10.89 1.04 4.83
C ARG A 2 -10.61 1.35 3.33
N ARG A 3 -11.58 1.81 2.54
CA ARG A 3 -11.36 2.08 1.09
C ARG A 3 -10.71 3.42 0.75
N LEU A 4 -10.93 4.45 1.58
CA LEU A 4 -10.44 5.81 1.31
C LEU A 4 -8.95 5.96 1.63
N ALA A 5 -8.48 5.39 2.75
CA ALA A 5 -7.10 5.54 3.19
C ALA A 5 -6.07 5.07 2.15
N LEU A 6 -6.38 3.99 1.42
CA LEU A 6 -5.44 3.40 0.48
C LEU A 6 -5.41 4.11 -0.89
N LEU A 7 -6.46 4.86 -1.24
CA LEU A 7 -6.48 5.70 -2.45
C LEU A 7 -5.69 7.00 -2.23
N VAL A 8 -5.79 7.55 -1.02
CA VAL A 8 -4.93 8.66 -0.58
C VAL A 8 -3.46 8.26 -0.61
N CYS A 9 -3.12 7.01 -0.26
CA CYS A 9 -1.74 6.53 -0.37
C CYS A 9 -1.19 6.58 -1.80
N ARG A 10 -2.03 6.36 -2.84
CA ARG A 10 -1.58 6.42 -4.24
C ARG A 10 -1.23 7.84 -4.67
N TYR A 11 -2.05 8.82 -4.29
CA TYR A 11 -1.72 10.23 -4.46
C TYR A 11 -0.45 10.61 -3.69
N TYR A 12 -0.37 10.22 -2.41
CA TYR A 12 0.80 10.52 -1.57
C TYR A 12 2.11 9.97 -2.16
N LEU A 13 2.08 8.77 -2.74
CA LEU A 13 3.25 8.20 -3.43
C LEU A 13 3.69 9.04 -4.63
N VAL A 14 2.74 9.45 -5.47
CA VAL A 14 3.01 10.08 -6.78
C VAL A 14 3.32 11.57 -6.63
N ASP A 15 2.59 12.28 -5.79
CA ASP A 15 2.60 13.73 -5.69
C ASP A 15 3.39 14.26 -4.48
N VAL A 16 3.57 13.45 -3.43
CA VAL A 16 4.28 13.88 -2.21
C VAL A 16 5.65 13.21 -2.06
N LEU A 17 5.71 11.89 -2.12
CA LEU A 17 6.97 11.15 -1.92
C LEU A 17 7.88 11.21 -3.14
N PHE A 18 7.31 11.06 -4.34
CA PHE A 18 8.07 10.98 -5.58
C PHE A 18 7.55 11.92 -6.69
N PRO A 19 7.41 13.24 -6.43
CA PRO A 19 6.85 14.18 -7.40
C PRO A 19 7.65 14.26 -8.71
N GLU A 20 8.96 14.06 -8.65
CA GLU A 20 9.85 14.15 -9.83
C GLU A 20 9.96 12.84 -10.61
N ALA A 21 9.45 11.73 -10.07
CA ALA A 21 9.57 10.43 -10.71
C ALA A 21 8.64 10.35 -11.95
N LYS A 22 9.20 10.00 -13.11
CA LYS A 22 8.41 9.80 -14.34
C LYS A 22 7.43 8.63 -14.21
N GLU A 23 7.84 7.57 -13.53
CA GLU A 23 7.03 6.39 -13.23
C GLU A 23 7.46 5.86 -11.85
N VAL A 24 6.50 5.46 -11.02
CA VAL A 24 6.70 4.80 -9.73
C VAL A 24 6.25 3.35 -9.86
N GLN A 25 7.20 2.43 -9.69
CA GLN A 25 6.90 1.00 -9.71
C GLN A 25 6.54 0.52 -8.31
N VAL A 26 5.33 0.00 -8.17
CA VAL A 26 4.81 -0.49 -6.89
C VAL A 26 4.71 -2.00 -6.96
N ILE A 27 5.40 -2.67 -6.04
CA ILE A 27 5.29 -4.12 -5.87
C ILE A 27 4.21 -4.39 -4.82
N LEU A 28 3.16 -5.10 -5.22
CA LEU A 28 2.02 -5.42 -4.36
C LEU A 28 1.81 -6.94 -4.27
N ASP A 29 1.10 -7.37 -3.23
CA ASP A 29 0.62 -8.74 -3.16
C ASP A 29 -0.49 -8.96 -4.21
N ASN A 30 -0.77 -10.23 -4.54
CA ASN A 30 -1.78 -10.57 -5.54
C ASN A 30 -3.23 -10.46 -5.01
N ARG A 31 -3.46 -9.65 -3.98
CA ARG A 31 -4.77 -9.30 -3.48
C ARG A 31 -4.92 -7.80 -3.62
N ASP A 32 -5.34 -7.35 -4.79
CA ASP A 32 -5.55 -5.93 -5.01
C ASP A 32 -7.01 -5.51 -4.74
N PRO A 33 -7.33 -4.87 -3.59
CA PRO A 33 -8.61 -4.19 -3.39
C PRO A 33 -8.66 -2.81 -4.07
N HIS A 34 -7.60 -2.37 -4.76
CA HIS A 34 -7.43 -1.04 -5.34
C HIS A 34 -7.65 -1.03 -6.85
N THR A 35 -8.88 -1.36 -7.24
CA THR A 35 -9.27 -1.27 -8.64
C THR A 35 -9.18 0.16 -9.16
N VAL A 36 -8.87 0.30 -10.46
CA VAL A 36 -8.91 1.57 -11.19
C VAL A 36 -10.22 2.32 -10.92
N ALA A 37 -11.35 1.60 -10.91
CA ALA A 37 -12.67 2.17 -10.62
C ALA A 37 -12.78 2.83 -9.25
N ALA A 38 -11.98 2.42 -8.25
CA ALA A 38 -12.00 3.05 -6.93
C ALA A 38 -11.34 4.43 -6.94
N LEU A 39 -10.30 4.65 -7.77
CA LEU A 39 -9.66 5.96 -7.96
C LEU A 39 -10.64 6.96 -8.57
N TYR A 40 -11.31 6.58 -9.65
CA TYR A 40 -12.33 7.43 -10.32
C TYR A 40 -13.56 7.73 -9.45
N ARG A 41 -13.80 6.98 -8.37
CA ARG A 41 -14.86 7.29 -7.41
C ARG A 41 -14.45 8.32 -6.36
N THR A 42 -13.16 8.59 -6.23
CA THR A 42 -12.58 9.36 -5.12
C THR A 42 -11.95 10.65 -5.59
N PHE A 43 -11.35 10.66 -6.77
CA PHE A 43 -10.70 11.82 -7.38
C PHE A 43 -11.46 12.27 -8.63
N GLU A 44 -11.25 13.53 -9.02
CA GLU A 44 -11.69 14.00 -10.31
C GLU A 44 -11.04 13.17 -11.43
N PRO A 45 -11.71 12.98 -12.59
CA PRO A 45 -11.24 12.09 -13.64
C PRO A 45 -9.79 12.36 -14.09
N ASP A 46 -9.41 13.63 -14.20
CA ASP A 46 -8.07 14.04 -14.62
C ASP A 46 -6.99 13.70 -13.58
N GLU A 47 -7.30 13.86 -12.29
CA GLU A 47 -6.42 13.50 -11.17
C GLU A 47 -6.27 11.98 -11.07
N ALA A 48 -7.38 11.24 -11.19
CA ALA A 48 -7.35 9.78 -11.19
C ALA A 48 -6.49 9.24 -12.33
N LEU A 49 -6.61 9.82 -13.53
CA LEU A 49 -5.80 9.45 -14.69
C LEU A 49 -4.33 9.84 -14.51
N HIS A 50 -4.04 11.03 -13.95
CA HIS A 50 -2.67 11.46 -13.63
C HIS A 50 -1.96 10.44 -12.74
N ILE A 51 -2.61 10.05 -11.63
CA ILE A 51 -2.08 9.08 -10.68
C ILE A 51 -1.86 7.72 -11.36
N LEU A 52 -2.84 7.25 -12.15
CA LEU A 52 -2.74 5.96 -12.86
C LEU A 52 -1.61 5.92 -13.88
N ASN A 53 -1.40 7.01 -14.61
CA ASN A 53 -0.36 7.07 -15.65
C ASN A 53 1.05 7.04 -15.07
N ARG A 54 1.22 7.42 -13.80
CA ARG A 54 2.52 7.42 -13.11
C ARG A 54 2.78 6.16 -12.28
N LEU A 55 1.81 5.25 -12.17
CA LEU A 55 1.94 4.03 -11.36
C LEU A 55 2.02 2.78 -12.23
N ARG A 56 3.09 2.01 -12.05
CA ARG A 56 3.24 0.66 -12.61
C ARG A 56 3.13 -0.38 -11.50
N PHE A 57 2.10 -1.23 -11.57
CA PHE A 57 1.87 -2.29 -10.59
C PHE A 57 2.54 -3.60 -10.99
N ASN A 58 3.38 -4.13 -10.11
CA ASN A 58 4.01 -5.44 -10.22
C ASN A 58 3.49 -6.34 -9.11
N TYR A 59 2.90 -7.48 -9.45
CA TYR A 59 2.32 -8.38 -8.45
C TYR A 59 3.25 -9.54 -8.12
N THR A 60 3.40 -9.86 -6.84
CA THR A 60 4.12 -11.08 -6.42
C THR A 60 3.40 -12.34 -6.93
N PRO A 61 4.11 -13.41 -7.32
CA PRO A 61 3.49 -14.67 -7.74
C PRO A 61 2.54 -15.26 -6.70
N LYS A 62 1.49 -15.97 -7.14
CA LYS A 62 0.38 -16.50 -6.29
C LYS A 62 0.80 -17.30 -5.05
N HIS A 63 1.98 -17.92 -5.07
CA HIS A 63 2.50 -18.74 -3.96
C HIS A 63 3.86 -18.27 -3.42
N ALA A 64 4.29 -17.06 -3.80
CA ALA A 64 5.56 -16.48 -3.38
C ALA A 64 5.36 -15.43 -2.28
N ARG A 65 4.59 -15.80 -1.25
CA ARG A 65 4.27 -14.95 -0.10
C ARG A 65 5.54 -14.42 0.60
N GLY A 66 6.52 -15.30 0.79
CA GLY A 66 7.85 -14.95 1.28
C GLY A 66 8.74 -14.15 0.32
N LEU A 67 8.22 -13.63 -0.80
CA LEU A 67 8.89 -12.61 -1.62
C LEU A 67 8.23 -11.22 -1.46
N ASN A 68 7.17 -11.12 -0.66
CA ASN A 68 6.55 -9.85 -0.33
C ASN A 68 7.31 -9.17 0.81
N MET A 69 7.83 -7.97 0.55
CA MET A 69 8.55 -7.15 1.53
C MET A 69 7.74 -6.94 2.82
N VAL A 70 6.44 -6.72 2.70
CA VAL A 70 5.55 -6.49 3.85
C VAL A 70 5.48 -7.73 4.75
N GLU A 71 5.51 -8.94 4.18
CA GLU A 71 5.50 -10.16 5.00
C GLU A 71 6.80 -10.33 5.80
N PHE A 72 7.94 -9.93 5.23
CA PHE A 72 9.20 -9.91 5.96
C PHE A 72 9.18 -8.90 7.11
N GLU A 73 8.74 -7.67 6.86
CA GLU A 73 8.63 -6.63 7.89
C GLU A 73 7.67 -7.05 9.01
N CYS A 74 6.52 -7.61 8.68
CA CYS A 74 5.58 -8.18 9.65
C CYS A 74 6.20 -9.33 10.44
N SER A 75 7.03 -10.18 9.81
CA SER A 75 7.75 -11.26 10.50
C SER A 75 8.75 -10.72 11.51
N ILE A 76 9.50 -9.68 11.15
CA ILE A 76 10.44 -8.99 12.04
C ILE A 76 9.67 -8.33 13.20
N LEU A 77 8.63 -7.57 12.91
CA LEU A 77 7.78 -6.91 13.90
C LEU A 77 7.13 -7.91 14.86
N SER A 78 6.68 -9.06 14.36
CA SER A 78 6.14 -10.13 15.19
C SER A 78 7.18 -10.69 16.17
N ARG A 79 8.40 -10.93 15.69
CA ARG A 79 9.51 -11.46 16.52
C ARG A 79 10.06 -10.44 17.51
N GLN A 80 10.11 -9.16 17.14
CA GLN A 80 10.74 -8.12 17.96
C GLN A 80 9.76 -7.42 18.89
N CYS A 81 8.54 -7.17 18.43
CA CYS A 81 7.60 -6.28 19.11
C CYS A 81 6.37 -7.03 19.65
N LEU A 82 5.93 -8.11 19.01
CA LEU A 82 4.69 -8.83 19.37
C LEU A 82 4.91 -10.21 20.01
N SER A 83 6.15 -10.55 20.33
CA SER A 83 6.46 -11.77 21.09
C SER A 83 5.94 -11.76 22.53
N PRO A 84 5.98 -10.63 23.28
CA PRO A 84 5.30 -10.54 24.57
C PRO A 84 3.79 -10.32 24.40
N ARG A 85 3.00 -10.82 25.36
CA ARG A 85 1.56 -10.52 25.42
C ARG A 85 1.37 -9.04 25.74
N ILE A 86 0.56 -8.36 24.93
CA ILE A 86 0.14 -6.98 25.15
C ILE A 86 -1.24 -7.02 25.81
N PRO A 87 -1.38 -6.60 27.09
CA PRO A 87 -2.63 -6.77 27.85
C PRO A 87 -3.72 -5.79 27.44
N GLU A 88 -3.38 -4.59 26.97
CA GLU A 88 -4.33 -3.52 26.62
C GLU A 88 -4.15 -3.04 25.18
N PHE A 89 -5.24 -2.65 24.52
CA PHE A 89 -5.22 -2.27 23.11
C PHE A 89 -4.46 -0.94 22.88
N GLU A 90 -4.55 -0.03 23.84
CA GLU A 90 -3.89 1.28 23.87
C GLU A 90 -2.36 1.15 23.81
N GLN A 91 -1.82 -0.01 24.19
CA GLN A 91 -0.39 -0.29 24.14
C GLN A 91 0.08 -0.78 22.76
N LEU A 92 -0.84 -0.98 21.79
CA LEU A 92 -0.53 -1.38 20.41
C LEU A 92 -0.17 -0.21 19.49
N THR A 93 -0.40 1.04 19.91
CA THR A 93 0.00 2.23 19.15
C THR A 93 1.42 2.63 19.54
N GLN A 94 2.41 1.97 18.95
CA GLN A 94 3.81 2.42 18.96
C GLN A 94 4.15 3.13 17.65
#